data_AF-A0AAE2MMI5-F1
#
_entry.id   AF-A0AAE2MMI5-F1
#
_cell.length_a   1.000
_cell.length_b   1.000
_cell.length_c   1.000
_cell.angle_alpha   90.00
_cell.angle_beta   90.00
_cell.angle_gamma   90.00
#
_symmetry.space_group_name_H-M   'P 1'
#
loop_
_entity.id
_entity.type
_entity.pdbx_description
1 polymer ?
#
loop_
_entity_poly.entity_id
_entity_poly.type
_entity_poly.pdbx_seq_one_letter_code
_entity_poly.pdbx_strand_id
1 'polypeptide(L)'
;MIGWFGGDKNEKPLPKELGPLSAAIGGALEIDFLSLEAEALGGEPAMPLPRSGPFIIAGYGEVALDAATVLSRYYDEDHRIIQVMSTSGQPGDAVDDISFYQPWDSVVPAGQSEWNRWTGPNGLIGQPSYDADGILYNRFWGDGPERAQLVEFVEKVDDGEEQRSIHQTCMLYYRPLGSTREMLLINVERDLDLAQSQAGSSVEFLIGYGLAPADVRRV
;
A
#
# COMPACT_ATOMS: atom_id res chain seq x y z
N MET A 1 31.93 -36.48 -41.49
CA MET A 1 32.27 -35.08 -41.13
C MET A 1 31.35 -34.21 -41.96
N ILE A 2 30.36 -33.53 -41.40
CA ILE A 2 30.48 -32.35 -40.53
C ILE A 2 29.32 -32.41 -39.51
N GLY A 3 29.64 -32.36 -38.22
CA GLY A 3 28.70 -31.95 -37.17
C GLY A 3 28.78 -30.43 -36.98
N TRP A 4 28.06 -29.92 -35.97
CA TRP A 4 27.89 -28.51 -35.56
C TRP A 4 26.73 -27.74 -36.21
N PHE A 5 25.86 -27.01 -35.49
CA PHE A 5 25.78 -26.61 -34.08
C PHE A 5 24.30 -26.43 -33.71
N GLY A 6 23.88 -27.02 -32.59
CA GLY A 6 22.69 -26.59 -31.87
C GLY A 6 23.03 -25.35 -31.03
N GLY A 7 22.09 -24.41 -30.98
CA GLY A 7 22.09 -23.30 -30.05
C GLY A 7 20.66 -23.12 -29.58
N ASP A 8 20.25 -23.91 -28.60
CA ASP A 8 19.01 -23.66 -27.87
C ASP A 8 19.27 -22.46 -26.96
N LYS A 9 18.88 -21.28 -27.43
CA LYS A 9 18.95 -20.07 -26.63
C LYS A 9 17.83 -20.14 -25.60
N ASN A 10 18.18 -20.64 -24.42
CA ASN A 10 17.45 -20.33 -23.19
C ASN A 10 17.63 -18.82 -22.90
N GLU A 11 17.02 -17.95 -23.71
CA GLU A 11 16.77 -16.56 -23.35
C GLU A 11 15.73 -16.60 -22.24
N LYS A 12 16.18 -16.36 -20.99
CA LYS A 12 15.25 -16.15 -19.89
C LYS A 12 14.28 -15.05 -20.30
N PRO A 13 12.96 -15.26 -20.20
CA PRO A 13 12.00 -14.23 -20.55
C PRO A 13 12.29 -12.96 -19.73
N LEU A 14 12.15 -11.80 -20.36
CA LEU A 14 12.28 -10.52 -19.67
C LEU A 14 11.27 -10.47 -18.52
N PRO A 15 11.62 -9.88 -17.37
CA PRO A 15 10.70 -9.69 -16.27
C PRO A 15 9.43 -8.97 -16.75
N LYS A 16 8.25 -9.47 -16.34
CA LYS A 16 6.97 -8.88 -16.69
C LYS A 16 6.83 -7.51 -16.01
N GLU A 17 6.56 -6.48 -16.78
CA GLU A 17 6.22 -5.16 -16.25
C GLU A 17 4.80 -5.16 -15.67
N LEU A 18 4.64 -4.55 -14.50
CA LEU A 18 3.42 -4.54 -13.70
C LEU A 18 3.05 -3.10 -13.37
N GLY A 19 1.73 -2.85 -13.31
CA GLY A 19 1.15 -1.59 -12.87
C GLY A 19 1.51 -0.37 -13.71
N PRO A 20 0.97 0.82 -13.36
CA PRO A 20 1.17 2.07 -14.09
C PRO A 20 2.62 2.58 -14.11
N LEU A 21 3.48 2.11 -13.18
CA LEU A 21 4.89 2.50 -13.13
C LEU A 21 5.78 1.61 -14.01
N SER A 22 5.19 0.64 -14.72
CA SER A 22 5.88 -0.28 -15.63
C SER A 22 7.07 -0.98 -14.98
N ALA A 23 6.93 -1.42 -13.73
CA ALA A 23 8.02 -1.99 -12.95
C ALA A 23 7.80 -3.49 -12.70
N ALA A 24 8.87 -4.26 -12.58
CA ALA A 24 8.80 -5.71 -12.37
C ALA A 24 9.21 -6.09 -10.94
N ILE A 25 8.73 -7.23 -10.46
CA ILE A 25 9.26 -7.86 -9.23
C ILE A 25 10.75 -8.17 -9.45
N GLY A 26 11.59 -7.83 -8.47
CA GLY A 26 13.05 -7.81 -8.57
C GLY A 26 13.64 -6.57 -9.26
N GLY A 27 12.79 -5.68 -9.78
CA GLY A 27 13.18 -4.38 -10.32
C GLY A 27 13.25 -3.30 -9.23
N ALA A 28 13.61 -2.07 -9.64
CA ALA A 28 13.74 -0.94 -8.72
C ALA A 28 13.01 0.31 -9.22
N LEU A 29 12.43 1.03 -8.28
CA LEU A 29 12.01 2.43 -8.44
C LEU A 29 13.04 3.30 -7.70
N GLU A 30 13.45 4.40 -8.30
CA GLU A 30 14.15 5.48 -7.58
C GLU A 30 13.08 6.43 -7.05
N ILE A 31 13.07 6.64 -5.72
CA ILE A 31 12.13 7.56 -5.07
C ILE A 31 12.89 8.76 -4.53
N ASP A 32 12.40 9.95 -4.81
CA ASP A 32 12.90 11.20 -4.28
C ASP A 32 11.92 11.83 -3.28
N PHE A 33 12.27 11.80 -2.00
CA PHE A 33 11.49 12.41 -0.92
C PHE A 33 11.93 13.84 -0.58
N LEU A 34 12.81 14.48 -1.35
CA LEU A 34 13.26 15.86 -1.06
C LEU A 34 12.10 16.87 -1.02
N SER A 35 11.11 16.71 -1.92
CA SER A 35 9.89 17.52 -1.91
C SER A 35 9.12 17.34 -0.60
N LEU A 36 8.92 16.08 -0.18
CA LEU A 36 8.27 15.73 1.09
C LEU A 36 9.03 16.30 2.29
N GLU A 37 10.35 16.15 2.33
CA GLU A 37 11.20 16.67 3.41
C GLU A 37 11.04 18.19 3.55
N ALA A 38 11.05 18.92 2.42
CA ALA A 38 10.89 20.36 2.40
C ALA A 38 9.49 20.79 2.87
N GLU A 39 8.44 20.09 2.45
CA GLU A 39 7.06 20.39 2.83
C GLU A 39 6.75 20.03 4.28
N ALA A 40 7.38 19.00 4.83
CA ALA A 40 7.21 18.60 6.22
C ALA A 40 7.92 19.51 7.23
N LEU A 41 8.76 20.46 6.76
CA LEU A 41 9.50 21.39 7.61
C LEU A 41 8.57 22.13 8.59
N GLY A 42 8.98 22.17 9.85
CA GLY A 42 8.20 22.79 10.94
C GLY A 42 7.08 21.90 11.50
N GLY A 43 6.87 20.71 10.93
CA GLY A 43 6.04 19.65 11.52
C GLY A 43 6.87 18.58 12.24
N GLU A 44 6.19 17.81 13.09
CA GLU A 44 6.77 16.63 13.76
C GLU A 44 6.05 15.36 13.24
N PRO A 45 6.68 14.59 12.34
CA PRO A 45 6.08 13.37 11.79
C PRO A 45 6.00 12.28 12.86
N ALA A 46 5.04 11.36 12.70
CA ALA A 46 4.83 10.27 13.65
C ALA A 46 5.97 9.25 13.62
N MET A 47 6.61 9.12 12.46
CA MET A 47 7.80 8.33 12.23
C MET A 47 8.87 9.19 11.54
N PRO A 48 10.15 8.81 11.57
CA PRO A 48 11.14 9.42 10.70
C PRO A 48 10.66 9.37 9.25
N LEU A 49 10.81 10.50 8.52
CA LEU A 49 10.48 10.55 7.10
C LEU A 49 11.31 9.51 6.33
N PRO A 50 10.74 8.89 5.28
CA PRO A 50 11.47 7.98 4.43
C PRO A 50 12.62 8.71 3.72
N ARG A 51 13.69 7.97 3.41
CA ARG A 51 14.87 8.51 2.72
C ARG A 51 14.79 8.25 1.23
N SER A 52 15.21 9.21 0.42
CA SER A 52 15.35 9.02 -1.03
C SER A 52 16.30 7.86 -1.34
N GLY A 53 16.02 7.17 -2.45
CA GLY A 53 16.86 6.09 -2.95
C GLY A 53 16.08 4.96 -3.61
N PRO A 54 16.73 3.80 -3.81
CA PRO A 54 16.12 2.68 -4.49
C PRO A 54 15.07 1.99 -3.60
N PHE A 55 13.92 1.73 -4.19
CA PHE A 55 12.85 0.88 -3.70
C PHE A 55 12.83 -0.39 -4.55
N ILE A 56 13.32 -1.49 -3.99
CA ILE A 56 13.39 -2.78 -4.67
C ILE A 56 12.05 -3.49 -4.53
N ILE A 57 11.43 -3.83 -5.64
CA ILE A 57 10.09 -4.42 -5.66
C ILE A 57 10.21 -5.90 -5.30
N ALA A 58 9.74 -6.27 -4.12
CA ALA A 58 9.63 -7.64 -3.66
C ALA A 58 8.26 -8.26 -3.98
N GLY A 59 7.23 -7.44 -4.22
CA GLY A 59 5.92 -7.93 -4.59
C GLY A 59 5.03 -6.88 -5.24
N TYR A 60 3.93 -7.32 -5.84
CA TYR A 60 2.96 -6.49 -6.53
C TYR A 60 1.54 -6.91 -6.17
N GLY A 61 0.72 -5.93 -5.78
CA GLY A 61 -0.69 -6.08 -5.49
C GLY A 61 -1.56 -5.30 -6.46
N GLU A 62 -2.70 -5.88 -6.82
CA GLU A 62 -3.71 -5.23 -7.68
C GLU A 62 -5.11 -5.36 -7.08
N VAL A 63 -5.86 -4.25 -7.13
CA VAL A 63 -7.26 -4.17 -6.73
C VAL A 63 -8.05 -3.41 -7.79
N ALA A 64 -9.16 -4.00 -8.27
CA ALA A 64 -10.18 -3.24 -8.98
C ALA A 64 -11.13 -2.59 -7.94
N LEU A 65 -10.99 -1.29 -7.71
CA LEU A 65 -11.83 -0.55 -6.75
C LEU A 65 -13.23 -0.32 -7.32
N ASP A 66 -13.30 0.03 -8.61
CA ASP A 66 -14.53 0.15 -9.38
C ASP A 66 -14.26 -0.12 -10.88
N ALA A 67 -15.22 0.22 -11.75
CA ALA A 67 -15.11 -0.03 -13.19
C ALA A 67 -14.08 0.86 -13.92
N ALA A 68 -13.60 1.93 -13.28
CA ALA A 68 -12.72 2.93 -13.87
C ALA A 68 -11.48 3.23 -13.02
N THR A 69 -11.28 2.51 -11.92
CA THR A 69 -10.22 2.78 -10.96
C THR A 69 -9.58 1.47 -10.48
N VAL A 70 -8.27 1.36 -10.70
CA VAL A 70 -7.42 0.27 -10.23
C VAL A 70 -6.39 0.82 -9.25
N LEU A 71 -6.26 0.15 -8.10
CA LEU A 71 -5.20 0.36 -7.13
C LEU A 71 -4.07 -0.64 -7.42
N SER A 72 -2.88 -0.11 -7.71
CA SER A 72 -1.65 -0.89 -7.81
C SER A 72 -0.78 -0.64 -6.59
N ARG A 73 -0.25 -1.69 -5.98
CA ARG A 73 0.67 -1.59 -4.83
C ARG A 73 1.97 -2.30 -5.13
N TYR A 74 3.09 -1.60 -5.01
CA TYR A 74 4.41 -2.19 -5.07
C TYR A 74 4.95 -2.31 -3.65
N TYR A 75 5.37 -3.51 -3.28
CA TYR A 75 5.89 -3.83 -1.96
C TYR A 75 7.40 -4.01 -2.05
N ASP A 76 8.13 -3.63 -1.00
CA ASP A 76 9.51 -4.04 -0.80
C ASP A 76 9.63 -5.09 0.32
N GLU A 77 10.85 -5.50 0.63
CA GLU A 77 11.14 -6.50 1.68
C GLU A 77 10.79 -6.01 3.09
N ASP A 78 10.70 -4.69 3.31
CA ASP A 78 10.34 -4.07 4.58
C ASP A 78 8.82 -3.80 4.68
N HIS A 79 8.03 -4.35 3.75
CA HIS A 79 6.57 -4.15 3.63
C HIS A 79 6.16 -2.69 3.45
N ARG A 80 7.07 -1.83 2.98
CA ARG A 80 6.73 -0.48 2.54
C ARG A 80 6.00 -0.57 1.21
N ILE A 81 5.14 0.40 0.95
CA ILE A 81 4.19 0.37 -0.15
C ILE A 81 4.34 1.63 -0.98
N ILE A 82 4.47 1.46 -2.30
CA ILE A 82 4.11 2.50 -3.27
C ILE A 82 2.73 2.14 -3.82
N GLN A 83 1.75 2.97 -3.48
CA GLN A 83 0.37 2.82 -3.89
C GLN A 83 0.08 3.80 -5.03
N VAL A 84 -0.50 3.30 -6.12
CA VAL A 84 -0.81 4.10 -7.30
C VAL A 84 -2.25 3.85 -7.73
N MET A 85 -3.00 4.93 -7.92
CA MET A 85 -4.32 4.88 -8.55
C MET A 85 -4.19 5.18 -10.05
N SER A 86 -4.86 4.39 -10.87
CA SER A 86 -4.88 4.55 -12.32
C SER A 86 -6.17 3.98 -12.91
N THR A 87 -6.43 4.24 -14.19
CA THR A 87 -7.67 3.78 -14.83
C THR A 87 -7.74 2.26 -15.03
N SER A 88 -6.64 1.60 -15.44
CA SER A 88 -6.65 0.17 -15.79
C SER A 88 -5.54 -0.67 -15.15
N GLY A 89 -4.63 -0.05 -14.38
CA GLY A 89 -3.51 -0.73 -13.75
C GLY A 89 -2.47 -1.26 -14.72
N GLN A 90 -2.50 -0.84 -16.00
CA GLN A 90 -1.59 -1.36 -17.00
C GLN A 90 -0.29 -0.57 -17.08
N PRO A 91 0.83 -1.19 -17.50
CA PRO A 91 2.08 -0.49 -17.81
C PRO A 91 1.86 0.71 -18.73
N GLY A 92 2.30 1.89 -18.28
CA GLY A 92 2.19 3.15 -19.01
C GLY A 92 0.85 3.89 -18.86
N ASP A 93 -0.06 3.41 -18.01
CA ASP A 93 -1.27 4.14 -17.64
C ASP A 93 -0.94 5.51 -17.04
N ALA A 94 -1.84 6.48 -17.26
CA ALA A 94 -1.78 7.73 -16.54
C ALA A 94 -1.96 7.48 -15.03
N VAL A 95 -1.12 8.14 -14.24
CA VAL A 95 -1.16 8.09 -12.79
C VAL A 95 -2.10 9.17 -12.27
N ASP A 96 -3.14 8.76 -11.55
CA ASP A 96 -4.10 9.67 -10.94
C ASP A 96 -3.63 10.15 -9.56
N ASP A 97 -3.05 9.24 -8.76
CA ASP A 97 -2.49 9.53 -7.43
C ASP A 97 -1.34 8.55 -7.12
N ILE A 98 -0.31 9.04 -6.41
CA ILE A 98 0.74 8.20 -5.82
C ILE A 98 0.82 8.51 -4.33
N SER A 99 0.86 7.46 -3.52
CA SER A 99 1.11 7.54 -2.09
C SER A 99 2.15 6.51 -1.66
N PHE A 100 3.03 6.92 -0.76
CA PHE A 100 3.94 6.02 -0.05
C PHE A 100 3.35 5.69 1.32
N TYR A 101 3.48 4.43 1.74
CA TYR A 101 3.14 4.00 3.09
C TYR A 101 4.27 3.14 3.68
N GLN A 102 4.49 3.24 4.98
CA GLN A 102 5.37 2.35 5.74
C GLN A 102 4.64 1.81 6.98
N PRO A 103 4.88 0.53 7.36
CA PRO A 103 4.33 -0.05 8.58
C PRO A 103 4.75 0.74 9.81
N TRP A 104 3.79 1.03 10.68
CA TRP A 104 4.00 1.71 11.94
C TRP A 104 3.74 0.82 13.14
N ASP A 105 2.62 0.11 13.13
CA ASP A 105 2.24 -0.84 14.17
C ASP A 105 1.27 -1.90 13.62
N SER A 106 1.09 -2.99 14.37
CA SER A 106 0.15 -4.05 14.05
C SER A 106 -0.51 -4.59 15.32
N VAL A 107 -1.80 -4.92 15.22
CA VAL A 107 -2.54 -5.59 16.30
C VAL A 107 -3.17 -6.86 15.74
N VAL A 108 -3.00 -7.98 16.46
CA VAL A 108 -3.67 -9.25 16.16
C VAL A 108 -4.74 -9.50 17.23
N PRO A 109 -6.02 -9.14 16.99
CA PRO A 109 -7.06 -9.33 17.99
C PRO A 109 -7.29 -10.81 18.30
N ALA A 110 -7.30 -11.17 19.58
CA ALA A 110 -7.32 -12.56 20.05
C ALA A 110 -8.69 -13.25 19.91
N GLY A 111 -9.75 -12.52 19.54
CA GLY A 111 -11.08 -13.08 19.35
C GLY A 111 -12.15 -12.08 18.95
N GLN A 112 -13.37 -12.56 18.72
CA GLN A 112 -14.47 -11.75 18.16
C GLN A 112 -14.79 -10.50 18.98
N SER A 113 -14.70 -10.56 20.31
CA SER A 113 -14.96 -9.41 21.17
C SER A 113 -13.96 -8.27 20.94
N GLU A 114 -12.69 -8.60 20.69
CA GLU A 114 -11.65 -7.64 20.38
C GLU A 114 -11.80 -7.11 18.96
N TRP A 115 -12.11 -7.98 18.00
CA TRP A 115 -12.48 -7.58 16.64
C TRP A 115 -13.65 -6.58 16.63
N ASN A 116 -14.66 -6.79 17.47
CA ASN A 116 -15.80 -5.88 17.58
C ASN A 116 -15.39 -4.49 18.10
N ARG A 117 -14.28 -4.36 18.84
CA ARG A 117 -13.74 -3.05 19.23
C ARG A 117 -13.18 -2.29 18.02
N TRP A 118 -12.64 -2.99 17.02
CA TRP A 118 -12.08 -2.39 15.82
C TRP A 118 -13.14 -2.09 14.77
N THR A 119 -13.91 -3.11 14.38
CA THR A 119 -14.79 -3.06 13.19
C THR A 119 -16.27 -3.23 13.50
N GLY A 120 -16.65 -3.41 14.77
CA GLY A 120 -18.05 -3.57 15.17
C GLY A 120 -18.89 -2.29 14.95
N PRO A 121 -20.19 -2.32 15.30
CA PRO A 121 -21.09 -1.18 15.10
C PRO A 121 -20.59 0.13 15.73
N ASN A 122 -19.94 0.04 16.90
CA ASN A 122 -19.29 1.16 17.61
C ASN A 122 -17.76 1.04 17.55
N GLY A 123 -17.22 0.42 16.49
CA GLY A 123 -15.80 0.19 16.33
C GLY A 123 -14.99 1.49 16.24
N LEU A 124 -13.72 1.40 16.60
CA LEU A 124 -12.76 2.51 16.54
C LEU A 124 -12.49 2.96 15.09
N ILE A 125 -12.41 2.02 14.16
CA ILE A 125 -12.14 2.33 12.76
C ILE A 125 -13.40 2.91 12.12
N GLY A 126 -13.24 4.01 11.42
CA GLY A 126 -14.31 4.77 10.78
C GLY A 126 -14.86 5.90 11.63
N GLN A 127 -14.38 6.14 12.86
CA GLN A 127 -14.77 7.34 13.64
C GLN A 127 -14.26 8.63 12.96
N PRO A 128 -14.88 9.81 13.20
CA PRO A 128 -14.47 11.08 12.56
C PRO A 128 -13.05 11.51 12.89
N SER A 129 -12.54 11.08 14.03
CA SER A 129 -11.13 11.21 14.41
C SER A 129 -10.64 9.90 15.03
N TYR A 130 -9.33 9.70 14.95
CA TYR A 130 -8.64 8.57 15.55
C TYR A 130 -7.43 9.09 16.31
N ASP A 131 -7.33 8.74 17.59
CA ASP A 131 -6.18 9.03 18.44
C ASP A 131 -5.24 7.82 18.38
N ALA A 132 -4.07 8.02 17.78
CA ALA A 132 -3.03 7.03 17.70
C ALA A 132 -1.87 7.46 18.60
N ASP A 133 -1.82 6.92 19.81
CA ASP A 133 -0.78 7.20 20.81
C ASP A 133 -0.57 8.70 21.10
N GLY A 134 -1.67 9.45 21.22
CA GLY A 134 -1.67 10.89 21.47
C GLY A 134 -1.56 11.75 20.21
N ILE A 135 -1.41 11.12 19.04
CA ILE A 135 -1.43 11.79 17.75
C ILE A 135 -2.83 11.69 17.16
N LEU A 136 -3.51 12.84 17.10
CA LEU A 136 -4.87 12.91 16.57
C LEU A 136 -4.87 13.03 15.04
N TYR A 137 -5.54 12.10 14.38
CA TYR A 137 -5.83 12.16 12.94
C TYR A 137 -7.32 12.35 12.70
N ASN A 138 -7.66 13.11 11.66
CA ASN A 138 -9.04 13.29 11.19
C ASN A 138 -9.32 12.32 10.05
N ARG A 139 -10.55 11.82 9.98
CA ARG A 139 -10.97 10.91 8.91
C ARG A 139 -10.90 11.64 7.56
N PHE A 140 -10.26 10.99 6.57
CA PHE A 140 -10.17 11.50 5.20
C PHE A 140 -11.31 10.97 4.32
N TRP A 141 -11.70 9.70 4.49
CA TRP A 141 -12.80 9.09 3.73
C TRP A 141 -14.12 9.09 4.49
N GLY A 142 -15.20 9.48 3.80
CA GLY A 142 -16.54 9.50 4.36
C GLY A 142 -16.78 10.75 5.22
N ASP A 143 -17.79 11.53 4.82
CA ASP A 143 -18.15 12.78 5.47
C ASP A 143 -19.04 12.59 6.71
N GLY A 144 -19.12 13.65 7.52
CA GLY A 144 -20.07 13.75 8.62
C GLY A 144 -19.54 13.31 9.99
N PRO A 145 -20.28 13.64 11.07
CA PRO A 145 -19.85 13.40 12.45
C PRO A 145 -20.07 11.96 12.92
N GLU A 146 -20.77 11.14 12.15
CA GLU A 146 -21.03 9.75 12.48
C GLU A 146 -19.87 8.85 12.01
N ARG A 147 -19.84 7.62 12.52
CA ARG A 147 -18.91 6.60 12.02
C ARG A 147 -19.21 6.30 10.54
N ALA A 148 -18.18 6.39 9.70
CA ALA A 148 -18.28 6.07 8.28
C ALA A 148 -18.23 4.56 8.03
N GLN A 149 -18.83 4.13 6.91
CA GLN A 149 -18.63 2.79 6.39
C GLN A 149 -17.17 2.64 5.94
N LEU A 150 -16.58 1.48 6.23
CA LEU A 150 -15.21 1.16 5.84
C LEU A 150 -15.13 0.82 4.35
N VAL A 151 -14.00 1.13 3.74
CA VAL A 151 -13.72 0.73 2.36
C VAL A 151 -13.29 -0.74 2.38
N GLU A 152 -13.89 -1.56 1.52
CA GLU A 152 -13.64 -3.00 1.46
C GLU A 152 -13.26 -3.40 0.04
N PHE A 153 -12.21 -4.20 -0.09
CA PHE A 153 -11.78 -4.75 -1.38
C PHE A 153 -10.92 -6.01 -1.20
N VAL A 154 -10.73 -6.74 -2.29
CA VAL A 154 -9.82 -7.90 -2.32
C VAL A 154 -8.62 -7.55 -3.17
N GLU A 155 -7.45 -7.61 -2.56
CA GLU A 155 -6.16 -7.42 -3.22
C GLU A 155 -5.57 -8.75 -3.64
N LYS A 156 -5.16 -8.85 -4.90
CA LYS A 156 -4.38 -9.99 -5.41
C LYS A 156 -2.92 -9.61 -5.35
N VAL A 157 -2.16 -10.29 -4.51
CA VAL A 157 -0.72 -10.05 -4.30
C VAL A 157 0.08 -11.18 -4.91
N ASP A 158 1.11 -10.84 -5.68
CA ASP A 158 2.11 -11.72 -6.28
C ASP A 158 3.49 -11.29 -5.75
N ASP A 159 4.21 -12.19 -5.08
CA ASP A 159 5.58 -11.95 -4.58
C ASP A 159 6.66 -12.57 -5.48
N GLY A 160 6.27 -13.09 -6.64
CA GLY A 160 7.13 -13.79 -7.59
C GLY A 160 7.28 -15.29 -7.32
N GLU A 161 6.85 -15.78 -6.14
CA GLU A 161 6.83 -17.20 -5.79
C GLU A 161 5.39 -17.71 -5.67
N GLU A 162 4.54 -16.98 -4.95
CA GLU A 162 3.16 -17.32 -4.66
C GLU A 162 2.20 -16.16 -4.95
N GLN A 163 0.95 -16.52 -5.22
CA GLN A 163 -0.14 -15.57 -5.36
C GLN A 163 -1.15 -15.80 -4.25
N ARG A 164 -1.57 -14.72 -3.61
CA ARG A 164 -2.56 -14.73 -2.51
C ARG A 164 -3.62 -13.66 -2.70
N SER A 165 -4.82 -13.95 -2.21
CA SER A 165 -5.92 -12.98 -2.18
C SER A 165 -6.16 -12.50 -0.75
N ILE A 166 -5.94 -11.21 -0.51
CA ILE A 166 -6.11 -10.60 0.81
C ILE A 166 -7.39 -9.77 0.79
N HIS A 167 -8.33 -10.09 1.66
CA HIS A 167 -9.48 -9.22 1.92
C HIS A 167 -9.07 -8.10 2.86
N GLN A 168 -9.25 -6.87 2.41
CA GLN A 168 -8.90 -5.66 3.15
C GLN A 168 -10.15 -4.86 3.49
N THR A 169 -10.18 -4.37 4.72
CA THR A 169 -11.20 -3.44 5.21
C THR A 169 -10.49 -2.27 5.87
N CYS A 170 -10.52 -1.10 5.26
CA CYS A 170 -9.64 0.00 5.65
C CYS A 170 -10.35 1.35 5.78
N MET A 171 -9.64 2.28 6.43
CA MET A 171 -10.03 3.67 6.55
C MET A 171 -8.79 4.55 6.51
N LEU A 172 -8.85 5.62 5.71
CA LEU A 172 -7.79 6.62 5.64
C LEU A 172 -8.10 7.80 6.57
N TYR A 173 -7.10 8.15 7.36
CA TYR A 173 -7.06 9.33 8.21
C TYR A 173 -5.89 10.22 7.81
N TYR A 174 -5.92 11.49 8.21
CA TYR A 174 -4.86 12.44 7.95
C TYR A 174 -4.70 13.48 9.04
N ARG A 175 -3.52 14.08 9.12
CA ARG A 175 -3.25 15.28 9.90
C ARG A 175 -2.31 16.22 9.12
N PRO A 176 -2.34 17.54 9.37
CA PRO A 176 -1.35 18.45 8.81
C PRO A 176 0.07 18.12 9.31
N LEU A 177 1.06 18.24 8.42
CA LEU A 177 2.48 18.12 8.74
C LEU A 177 3.25 19.16 7.93
N GLY A 178 3.64 20.28 8.55
CA GLY A 178 4.19 21.42 7.82
C GLY A 178 3.18 21.96 6.79
N SER A 179 3.58 22.03 5.52
CA SER A 179 2.70 22.34 4.38
C SER A 179 2.11 21.12 3.68
N THR A 180 2.50 19.90 4.09
CA THR A 180 1.95 18.64 3.57
C THR A 180 0.96 18.01 4.57
N ARG A 181 0.56 16.77 4.29
CA ARG A 181 -0.28 15.94 5.16
C ARG A 181 0.42 14.63 5.45
N GLU A 182 0.35 14.21 6.70
CA GLU A 182 0.67 12.84 7.08
C GLU A 182 -0.63 12.04 7.12
N MET A 183 -0.61 10.86 6.50
CA MET A 183 -1.74 9.95 6.43
C MET A 183 -1.54 8.79 7.39
N LEU A 184 -2.63 8.33 7.98
CA LEU A 184 -2.71 7.09 8.72
C LEU A 184 -3.74 6.20 8.02
N LEU A 185 -3.27 5.15 7.37
CA LEU A 185 -4.12 4.11 6.82
C LEU A 185 -4.22 2.99 7.85
N ILE A 186 -5.44 2.75 8.34
CA ILE A 186 -5.72 1.61 9.22
C ILE A 186 -6.36 0.54 8.35
N ASN A 187 -5.72 -0.62 8.26
CA ASN A 187 -6.13 -1.71 7.39
C ASN A 187 -6.42 -2.97 8.21
N VAL A 188 -7.60 -3.55 8.03
CA VAL A 188 -7.90 -4.89 8.54
C VAL A 188 -7.68 -5.89 7.43
N GLU A 189 -6.65 -6.71 7.57
CA GLU A 189 -6.28 -7.72 6.59
C GLU A 189 -6.81 -9.09 7.00
N ARG A 190 -7.27 -9.87 6.03
CA ARG A 190 -7.67 -11.27 6.21
C ARG A 190 -7.28 -12.05 4.97
N ASP A 191 -6.44 -13.06 5.15
CA ASP A 191 -6.13 -13.99 4.07
C ASP A 191 -7.37 -14.84 3.71
N LEU A 192 -7.67 -14.93 2.40
CA LEU A 192 -8.78 -15.71 1.88
C LEU A 192 -8.37 -17.14 1.51
N ASP A 193 -7.07 -17.39 1.30
CA ASP A 193 -6.53 -18.68 0.87
C ASP A 193 -5.92 -19.41 2.08
N LEU A 194 -6.76 -20.08 2.90
CA LEU A 194 -6.55 -21.42 3.49
C LEU A 194 -7.44 -21.73 4.71
N ALA A 195 -7.80 -23.01 4.80
CA ALA A 195 -8.71 -23.64 5.76
C ALA A 195 -8.25 -23.71 7.24
N GLN A 196 -7.50 -22.72 7.73
CA GLN A 196 -7.08 -22.61 9.13
C GLN A 196 -7.32 -21.18 9.65
N SER A 197 -8.56 -20.93 10.05
CA SER A 197 -9.14 -19.65 10.49
C SER A 197 -8.60 -19.07 11.81
N GLN A 198 -7.31 -19.29 12.14
CA GLN A 198 -6.67 -18.78 13.36
C GLN A 198 -5.31 -18.10 13.11
N ALA A 199 -4.74 -18.15 11.91
CA ALA A 199 -3.54 -17.40 11.54
C ALA A 199 -3.90 -16.41 10.42
N GLY A 200 -3.56 -15.13 10.60
CA GLY A 200 -3.46 -14.19 9.47
C GLY A 200 -4.49 -13.05 9.38
N SER A 201 -5.26 -12.76 10.44
CA SER A 201 -6.05 -11.53 10.48
C SER A 201 -5.46 -10.53 11.46
N SER A 202 -5.12 -9.33 10.98
CA SER A 202 -4.52 -8.27 11.78
C SER A 202 -5.14 -6.91 11.44
N VAL A 203 -4.89 -5.95 12.32
CA VAL A 203 -5.14 -4.53 12.09
C VAL A 203 -3.77 -3.89 11.94
N GLU A 204 -3.43 -3.50 10.72
CA GLU A 204 -2.19 -2.84 10.35
C GLU A 204 -2.36 -1.32 10.37
N PHE A 205 -1.35 -0.63 10.90
CA PHE A 205 -1.26 0.81 10.93
C PHE A 205 -0.13 1.24 10.02
N LEU A 206 -0.46 2.02 9.00
CA LEU A 206 0.47 2.47 7.98
C LEU A 206 0.55 3.99 8.00
N ILE A 207 1.75 4.54 8.19
CA ILE A 207 2.00 5.97 8.05
C ILE A 207 2.38 6.25 6.61
N GLY A 208 1.75 7.25 6.00
CA GLY A 208 1.97 7.55 4.60
C GLY A 208 1.96 9.02 4.22
N TYR A 209 2.40 9.25 3.00
CA TYR A 209 2.57 10.58 2.41
C TYR A 209 2.18 10.53 0.93
N GLY A 210 1.58 11.61 0.43
CA GLY A 210 1.36 11.77 -1.01
C GLY A 210 2.67 12.08 -1.71
N LEU A 211 2.86 11.56 -2.92
CA LEU A 211 4.02 11.81 -3.76
C LEU A 211 3.59 12.39 -5.11
N ALA A 212 4.43 13.23 -5.71
CA ALA A 212 4.22 13.65 -7.09
C ALA A 212 4.70 12.53 -8.05
N PRO A 213 4.12 12.42 -9.25
CA PRO A 213 4.63 11.50 -10.28
C PRO A 213 6.11 11.74 -10.65
N ALA A 214 6.61 12.96 -10.47
CA ALA A 214 8.01 13.29 -10.72
C ALA A 214 8.97 12.75 -9.64
N ASP A 215 8.47 12.42 -8.45
CA ASP A 215 9.24 11.91 -7.33
C ASP A 215 9.53 10.40 -7.47
N VAL A 216 8.91 9.71 -8.43
CA VAL A 216 9.04 8.26 -8.63
C VAL A 216 9.48 7.95 -10.06
N ARG A 217 10.65 7.32 -10.19
CA ARG A 217 11.25 6.99 -11.49
C ARG A 217 11.62 5.51 -11.57
N ARG A 218 11.30 4.84 -12.67
CA ARG A 218 11.84 3.50 -12.94
C ARG A 218 13.34 3.56 -13.27
N VAL A 219 14.12 2.65 -12.69
CA VAL A 219 15.56 2.49 -12.96
C VAL A 219 15.80 1.60 -14.18
#